data_AF-A0A1I5GRE7-F1
#
_entry.id   AF-A0A1I5GRE7-F1
#
_cell.length_a   1.000
_cell.length_b   1.000
_cell.length_c   1.000
_cell.angle_alpha   90.00
_cell.angle_beta   90.00
_cell.angle_gamma   90.00
#
_symmetry.space_group_name_H-M   'P 1'
#
loop_
_entity.id
_entity.type
_entity.pdbx_description
1 polymer ?
#
loop_
_entity_poly.entity_id
_entity_poly.type
_entity_poly.pdbx_seq_one_letter_code
_entity_poly.pdbx_strand_id
1 'polypeptide(L)'
;MSAPRPTAEVPWDLSFLRVGTLATAAVAGVAAVVVGLSLGWPDAVGVLVGAAVVTAFFVFSGVVVAWAGRIDDTFTLPAALGAFFVKAVVLFAILNALPEDGWLDRLTMAWAVIVGALLWSGVQLRWVWTRPLYYVTPPAPPGQATVPPPPDGPATLG
;
A
#
# COMPACT_ATOMS: atom_id res chain seq x y z
N MET A 1 -1.30 -30.77 -24.89
CA MET A 1 -1.73 -29.39 -24.56
C MET A 1 -1.90 -29.31 -23.06
N SER A 2 -0.97 -28.64 -22.36
CA SER A 2 -1.01 -28.52 -20.90
C SER A 2 -2.00 -27.43 -20.52
N ALA A 3 -2.96 -27.73 -19.65
CA ALA A 3 -3.90 -26.75 -19.14
C ALA A 3 -3.16 -25.58 -18.45
N PRO A 4 -3.62 -24.33 -18.57
CA PRO A 4 -3.05 -23.22 -17.82
C PRO A 4 -3.17 -23.54 -16.33
N ARG A 5 -2.04 -23.54 -15.61
CA ARG A 5 -2.08 -23.61 -14.15
C ARG A 5 -2.92 -22.44 -13.64
N PRO A 6 -3.90 -22.66 -12.73
CA PRO A 6 -4.56 -21.57 -12.04
C PRO A 6 -3.46 -20.69 -11.45
N THR A 7 -3.36 -19.43 -11.88
CA THR A 7 -2.55 -18.45 -11.17
C THR A 7 -3.10 -18.42 -9.75
N ALA A 8 -2.36 -19.02 -8.81
CA ALA A 8 -2.70 -19.04 -7.40
C ALA A 8 -3.11 -17.62 -7.01
N GLU A 9 -4.31 -17.48 -6.43
CA GLU A 9 -4.77 -16.21 -5.87
C GLU A 9 -3.71 -15.76 -4.87
N VAL A 10 -2.96 -14.71 -5.20
CA VAL A 10 -1.95 -14.17 -4.30
C VAL A 10 -2.73 -13.48 -3.18
N PRO A 11 -2.68 -13.96 -1.92
CA PRO A 11 -3.48 -13.40 -0.82
C PRO A 11 -3.15 -11.92 -0.55
N TRP A 12 -2.00 -11.46 -1.05
CA TRP A 12 -1.41 -10.14 -0.83
C TRP A 12 -1.33 -9.34 -2.13
N ASP A 13 -2.47 -8.82 -2.58
CA ASP A 13 -2.59 -7.98 -3.77
C ASP A 13 -2.14 -6.53 -3.50
N LEU A 14 -1.17 -6.06 -4.29
CA LEU A 14 -0.57 -4.72 -4.21
C LEU A 14 -1.18 -3.71 -5.20
N SER A 15 -2.30 -4.05 -5.84
CA SER A 15 -2.97 -3.18 -6.82
C SER A 15 -3.32 -1.78 -6.27
N PHE A 16 -3.56 -1.66 -4.96
CA PHE A 16 -3.80 -0.36 -4.32
C PHE A 16 -2.60 0.59 -4.40
N LEU A 17 -1.36 0.07 -4.52
CA LEU A 17 -0.17 0.89 -4.69
C LEU A 17 -0.21 1.67 -5.99
N ARG A 18 -0.73 1.08 -7.07
CA ARG A 18 -0.88 1.75 -8.36
C ARG A 18 -1.89 2.90 -8.27
N VAL A 19 -3.02 2.67 -7.61
CA VAL A 19 -4.04 3.71 -7.44
C VAL A 19 -3.53 4.83 -6.54
N GLY A 20 -2.90 4.48 -5.41
CA GLY A 20 -2.34 5.45 -4.47
C GLY A 20 -1.21 6.29 -5.07
N THR A 21 -0.31 5.69 -5.84
CA THR A 21 0.77 6.41 -6.55
C THR A 21 0.21 7.38 -7.59
N LEU A 22 -0.77 6.96 -8.39
CA LEU A 22 -1.43 7.85 -9.37
C LEU A 22 -2.19 8.99 -8.70
N ALA A 23 -2.96 8.70 -7.65
CA ALA A 23 -3.68 9.71 -6.88
C ALA A 23 -2.72 10.73 -6.27
N THR A 24 -1.60 10.26 -5.71
CA THR A 24 -0.57 11.13 -5.14
C THR A 24 0.09 11.99 -6.21
N ALA A 25 0.45 11.41 -7.35
CA ALA A 25 1.04 12.16 -8.45
C ALA A 25 0.10 13.26 -8.97
N ALA A 26 -1.19 12.96 -9.12
CA ALA A 26 -2.19 13.94 -9.55
C ALA A 26 -2.36 15.07 -8.51
N VAL A 27 -2.55 14.74 -7.24
CA VAL A 27 -2.73 15.72 -6.17
C VAL A 27 -1.46 16.55 -5.97
N ALA A 28 -0.28 15.93 -5.97
CA ALA A 28 1.00 16.61 -5.85
C ALA A 28 1.27 17.54 -7.04
N GLY A 29 0.91 17.15 -8.26
CA GLY A 29 1.03 18.00 -9.43
C GLY A 29 0.17 19.26 -9.32
N VAL A 30 -1.11 19.12 -8.94
CA VAL A 30 -2.00 20.26 -8.72
C VAL A 30 -1.50 21.14 -7.57
N ALA A 31 -1.13 20.53 -6.44
CA ALA A 31 -0.64 21.26 -5.27
C ALA A 31 0.68 22.01 -5.56
N ALA A 32 1.61 21.41 -6.30
CA ALA A 32 2.86 22.05 -6.69
C ALA A 32 2.62 23.27 -7.59
N VAL A 33 1.66 23.20 -8.52
CA VAL A 33 1.28 24.36 -9.34
C VAL A 33 0.65 25.45 -8.48
N VAL A 34 -0.29 25.10 -7.60
CA VAL A 34 -0.97 26.07 -6.73
C VAL A 34 0.01 26.76 -5.78
N VAL A 35 0.91 26.01 -5.15
CA VAL A 35 1.94 26.54 -4.25
C VAL A 35 2.98 27.34 -5.02
N GLY A 36 3.42 26.86 -6.18
CA GLY A 36 4.36 27.56 -7.05
C GLY A 36 3.88 28.95 -7.47
N LEU A 37 2.57 29.07 -7.74
CA LEU A 37 1.93 30.33 -8.12
C LEU A 37 1.59 31.24 -6.93
N SER A 38 1.36 30.70 -5.73
CA SER A 38 0.89 31.48 -4.57
C SER A 38 2.00 31.87 -3.58
N LEU A 39 2.99 30.99 -3.37
CA LEU A 39 4.07 31.15 -2.40
C LEU A 39 5.45 31.22 -3.07
N GLY A 40 5.60 30.51 -4.19
CA GLY A 40 6.80 30.53 -5.03
C GLY A 40 7.25 29.13 -5.44
N TRP A 41 8.03 29.07 -6.51
CA TRP A 41 8.54 27.79 -7.04
C TRP A 41 9.46 27.00 -6.09
N PRO A 42 10.24 27.61 -5.18
CA PRO A 42 10.96 26.87 -4.14
C PRO A 42 10.03 26.03 -3.25
N ASP A 43 8.88 26.58 -2.85
CA ASP A 43 7.90 25.89 -2.00
C ASP A 43 7.21 24.74 -2.74
N ALA A 44 7.04 24.86 -4.05
CA ALA A 44 6.56 23.77 -4.89
C ALA A 44 7.48 22.54 -4.84
N VAL A 45 8.79 22.74 -4.65
CA VAL A 45 9.73 21.62 -4.44
C VAL A 45 9.46 20.93 -3.11
N GLY A 46 9.15 21.68 -2.06
CA GLY A 46 8.71 21.14 -0.76
C GLY A 46 7.51 20.21 -0.88
N VAL A 47 6.53 20.59 -1.71
CA VAL A 47 5.36 19.75 -2.01
C VAL A 47 5.76 18.44 -2.69
N LEU A 48 6.59 18.51 -3.73
CA LEU A 48 7.02 17.33 -4.48
C LEU A 48 7.87 16.38 -3.64
N VAL A 49 8.78 16.92 -2.81
CA VAL A 49 9.59 16.15 -1.88
C VAL A 49 8.71 15.47 -0.83
N GLY A 50 7.77 16.20 -0.23
CA GLY A 50 6.81 15.62 0.72
C GLY A 50 5.98 14.49 0.11
N ALA A 51 5.47 14.69 -1.12
CA ALA A 51 4.73 13.66 -1.86
C ALA A 51 5.58 12.42 -2.16
N ALA A 52 6.85 12.60 -2.52
CA ALA A 52 7.78 11.51 -2.75
C ALA A 52 8.06 10.70 -1.47
N VAL A 53 8.28 11.37 -0.34
CA VAL A 53 8.48 10.75 0.97
C VAL A 53 7.28 9.90 1.36
N VAL A 54 6.07 10.47 1.27
CA VAL A 54 4.82 9.73 1.59
C VAL A 54 4.68 8.51 0.69
N THR A 55 4.86 8.68 -0.62
CA THR A 55 4.74 7.58 -1.58
C THR A 55 5.71 6.45 -1.25
N ALA A 56 6.98 6.78 -0.97
CA ALA A 56 7.99 5.81 -0.57
C ALA A 56 7.58 5.06 0.71
N PHE A 57 7.06 5.77 1.71
CA PHE A 57 6.64 5.19 2.99
C PHE A 57 5.48 4.19 2.82
N PHE A 58 4.47 4.54 2.02
CA PHE A 58 3.33 3.66 1.79
C PHE A 58 3.66 2.48 0.89
N VAL A 59 4.46 2.67 -0.16
CA VAL A 59 4.96 1.58 -1.01
C VAL A 59 5.80 0.61 -0.18
N PHE A 60 6.76 1.11 0.59
CA PHE A 60 7.58 0.29 1.48
C PHE A 60 6.73 -0.51 2.47
N SER A 61 5.77 0.14 3.14
CA SER A 61 4.86 -0.53 4.09
C SER A 61 4.07 -1.64 3.41
N GLY A 62 3.49 -1.37 2.22
CA GLY A 62 2.73 -2.35 1.47
C GLY A 62 3.56 -3.56 1.06
N VAL A 63 4.79 -3.34 0.59
CA VAL A 63 5.73 -4.41 0.21
C VAL A 63 6.13 -5.25 1.42
N VAL A 64 6.48 -4.63 2.54
CA VAL A 64 6.87 -5.33 3.77
C VAL A 64 5.73 -6.19 4.31
N VAL A 65 4.51 -5.66 4.37
CA VAL A 65 3.34 -6.41 4.85
C VAL A 65 2.99 -7.55 3.90
N ALA A 66 2.97 -7.31 2.59
CA ALA A 66 2.70 -8.34 1.59
C ALA A 66 3.78 -9.44 1.59
N TRP A 67 5.04 -9.08 1.86
CA TRP A 67 6.11 -10.05 2.02
C TRP A 67 5.94 -10.88 3.29
N ALA A 68 5.66 -10.24 4.43
CA ALA A 68 5.46 -10.93 5.71
C ALA A 68 4.29 -11.91 5.66
N GLY A 69 3.15 -11.48 5.10
CA GLY A 69 1.98 -12.35 4.96
C GLY A 69 2.15 -13.49 3.96
N ARG A 70 3.10 -13.41 3.02
CA ARG A 70 3.47 -14.58 2.19
C ARG A 70 4.22 -15.65 2.98
N ILE A 71 4.82 -15.30 4.12
CA ILE A 71 5.51 -16.23 5.01
C ILE A 71 4.49 -16.85 5.97
N ASP A 72 3.80 -16.01 6.75
CA ASP A 72 2.72 -16.39 7.68
C ASP A 72 1.88 -15.14 7.98
N ASP A 73 0.54 -15.27 7.96
CA ASP A 73 -0.39 -14.17 8.22
C ASP A 73 -0.20 -13.55 9.61
N THR A 74 0.29 -14.32 10.59
CA THR A 74 0.59 -13.86 11.95
C THR A 74 1.67 -12.77 11.97
N PHE A 75 2.57 -12.73 10.97
CA PHE A 75 3.63 -11.72 10.89
C PHE A 75 3.19 -10.39 10.30
N THR A 76 1.98 -10.30 9.74
CA THR A 76 1.51 -9.09 9.03
C THR A 76 1.38 -7.88 9.95
N LEU A 77 0.80 -8.05 11.14
CA LEU A 77 0.64 -7.00 12.13
C LEU A 77 1.99 -6.58 12.72
N PRO A 78 2.85 -7.49 13.22
CA PRO A 78 4.21 -7.14 13.64
C PRO A 78 5.02 -6.42 12.56
N ALA A 79 4.94 -6.87 11.30
CA ALA A 79 5.62 -6.25 10.17
C ALA A 79 5.09 -4.83 9.91
N ALA A 80 3.77 -4.62 9.99
CA ALA A 80 3.15 -3.30 9.84
C ALA A 80 3.61 -2.33 10.94
N LEU A 81 3.60 -2.76 12.21
CA LEU A 81 4.09 -1.94 13.34
C LEU A 81 5.59 -1.67 13.25
N GLY A 82 6.39 -2.68 12.91
CA GLY A 82 7.83 -2.54 12.73
C GLY A 82 8.18 -1.56 11.60
N ALA A 83 7.54 -1.70 10.43
CA ALA A 83 7.71 -0.76 9.33
C ALA A 83 7.27 0.67 9.72
N PHE A 84 6.19 0.81 10.48
CA PHE A 84 5.74 2.10 11.00
C PHE A 84 6.75 2.72 11.97
N PHE A 85 7.32 1.92 12.87
CA PHE A 85 8.31 2.41 13.82
C PHE A 85 9.58 2.87 13.10
N VAL A 86 10.12 2.04 12.20
CA VAL A 86 11.31 2.37 11.40
C VAL A 86 11.09 3.65 10.61
N LYS A 87 9.97 3.79 9.91
CA LYS A 87 9.71 4.99 9.09
C LYS A 87 9.52 6.24 9.95
N ALA A 88 8.95 6.12 11.16
CA ALA A 88 8.82 7.25 12.08
C ALA A 88 10.19 7.74 12.54
N VAL A 89 11.10 6.82 12.90
CA VAL A 89 12.49 7.15 13.27
C VAL A 89 13.24 7.77 12.10
N VAL A 90 13.11 7.19 10.91
CA VAL A 90 13.74 7.72 9.68
C VAL A 90 13.22 9.13 9.37
N LEU A 91 11.91 9.35 9.40
CA LEU A 91 11.33 10.66 9.14
C LEU A 91 11.78 11.69 10.17
N PHE A 92 11.78 11.31 11.46
CA PHE A 92 12.27 12.16 12.54
C PHE A 92 13.74 12.57 12.30
N ALA A 93 14.60 11.61 11.96
CA ALA A 93 16.01 11.89 11.68
C ALA A 93 16.19 12.81 10.47
N ILE A 94 15.43 12.58 9.39
CA ILE A 94 15.46 13.44 8.18
C ILE A 94 15.04 14.87 8.55
N LEU A 95 13.91 15.05 9.24
CA LEU A 95 13.40 16.37 9.60
C LEU A 95 14.37 17.15 10.51
N ASN A 96 15.07 16.47 11.42
CA ASN A 96 16.08 17.09 12.28
C ASN A 96 17.37 17.44 11.52
N ALA A 97 17.70 16.71 10.44
CA ALA A 97 18.90 16.93 9.66
C ALA A 97 18.76 18.09 8.65
N LEU A 98 17.53 18.48 8.29
CA LEU A 98 17.32 19.64 7.43
C LEU A 98 17.77 20.91 8.17
N PRO A 99 18.28 21.96 7.51
CA PRO A 99 18.53 23.28 8.11
C PRO A 99 17.22 24.05 8.34
N GLU A 100 17.15 24.96 9.32
CA GLU A 100 15.95 25.80 9.57
C GLU A 100 15.77 26.81 8.44
N ASP A 101 16.84 27.50 8.08
CA ASP A 101 16.88 28.47 6.98
C ASP A 101 17.35 27.84 5.66
N GLY A 102 16.97 26.58 5.44
CA GLY A 102 17.34 25.83 4.23
C GLY A 102 16.63 26.36 2.98
N TRP A 103 17.10 25.93 1.81
CA TRP A 103 16.42 26.19 0.53
C TRP A 103 15.06 25.46 0.39
N LEU A 104 14.76 24.55 1.32
CA LEU A 104 13.54 23.77 1.37
C LEU A 104 12.71 24.21 2.59
N ASP A 105 11.51 24.75 2.35
CA ASP A 105 10.60 25.11 3.44
C ASP A 105 10.09 23.86 4.15
N ARG A 106 10.51 23.71 5.41
CA ARG A 106 10.12 22.61 6.28
C ARG A 106 8.62 22.59 6.54
N LEU A 107 7.97 23.75 6.64
CA LEU A 107 6.54 23.84 6.95
C LEU A 107 5.70 23.36 5.77
N THR A 108 5.99 23.83 4.57
CA THR A 108 5.35 23.37 3.34
C THR A 108 5.55 21.87 3.13
N MET A 109 6.77 21.36 3.33
CA MET A 109 7.06 19.93 3.23
C MET A 109 6.27 19.13 4.29
N ALA A 110 6.22 19.58 5.55
CA ALA A 110 5.49 18.91 6.61
C ALA A 110 3.99 18.80 6.31
N TRP A 111 3.37 19.88 5.83
CA TRP A 111 1.96 19.86 5.39
C TRP A 111 1.74 18.93 4.21
N ALA A 112 2.63 18.92 3.22
CA ALA A 112 2.56 17.99 2.11
C ALA A 112 2.62 16.53 2.57
N VAL A 113 3.48 16.22 3.55
CA VAL A 113 3.56 14.88 4.15
C VAL A 113 2.26 14.51 4.88
N ILE A 114 1.68 15.42 5.67
CA ILE A 114 0.44 15.18 6.40
C ILE A 114 -0.72 14.93 5.43
N VAL A 115 -0.94 15.83 4.48
CA VAL A 115 -2.02 15.71 3.48
C VAL A 115 -1.84 14.46 2.63
N GLY A 116 -0.61 14.18 2.20
CA GLY A 116 -0.29 12.96 1.46
C GLY A 116 -0.60 11.69 2.27
N ALA A 117 -0.23 11.66 3.56
CA ALA A 117 -0.50 10.51 4.42
C ALA A 117 -2.01 10.30 4.63
N LEU A 118 -2.78 11.36 4.79
CA LEU A 118 -4.24 11.30 4.90
C LEU A 118 -4.88 10.81 3.59
N LEU A 119 -4.43 11.31 2.44
CA LEU A 119 -4.87 10.86 1.13
C LEU A 119 -4.64 9.35 0.96
N TRP A 120 -3.42 8.88 1.23
CA TRP A 120 -3.07 7.46 1.16
C TRP A 120 -3.89 6.60 2.11
N SER A 121 -4.10 7.08 3.34
CA SER A 121 -4.96 6.39 4.31
C SER A 121 -6.38 6.24 3.77
N GLY A 122 -6.94 7.29 3.16
CA GLY A 122 -8.24 7.23 2.51
C GLY A 122 -8.29 6.23 1.34
N VAL A 123 -7.28 6.21 0.47
CA VAL A 123 -7.18 5.24 -0.64
C VAL A 123 -7.12 3.81 -0.11
N GLN A 124 -6.25 3.55 0.87
CA GLN A 124 -6.09 2.23 1.46
C GLN A 124 -7.36 1.77 2.18
N LEU A 125 -7.98 2.67 2.96
CA LEU A 125 -9.23 2.38 3.67
C LEU A 125 -10.37 2.09 2.71
N ARG A 126 -10.51 2.90 1.65
CA ARG A 126 -11.50 2.68 0.58
C ARG A 126 -11.26 1.36 -0.16
N TRP A 127 -10.01 0.95 -0.35
CA TRP A 127 -9.67 -0.33 -0.95
C TRP A 127 -10.06 -1.50 -0.05
N VAL A 128 -9.68 -1.46 1.25
CA VAL A 128 -10.01 -2.49 2.23
C VAL A 128 -11.53 -2.64 2.38
N TRP A 129 -12.26 -1.54 2.55
CA TRP A 129 -13.70 -1.55 2.82
C TRP A 129 -14.56 -2.02 1.65
N THR A 130 -14.01 -2.11 0.44
CA THR A 130 -14.79 -2.55 -0.73
C THR A 130 -14.43 -3.91 -1.25
N ARG A 131 -13.51 -4.61 -0.57
CA ARG A 131 -13.24 -6.02 -0.87
C ARG A 131 -14.11 -6.91 0.01
N PRO A 132 -14.68 -7.99 -0.56
CA PRO A 132 -15.40 -8.98 0.21
C PRO A 132 -14.44 -9.73 1.14
N LEU A 133 -14.69 -9.66 2.45
CA LEU A 133 -14.05 -10.52 3.45
C LEU A 133 -14.87 -11.81 3.57
N TYR A 134 -14.42 -12.86 2.89
CA TYR A 134 -15.06 -14.16 2.94
C TYR A 134 -14.71 -14.86 4.26
N TYR A 135 -15.66 -14.89 5.18
CA TYR A 135 -15.58 -15.69 6.41
C TYR A 135 -16.02 -17.15 6.19
N VAL A 136 -16.56 -17.45 5.01
CA VAL A 136 -16.89 -18.81 4.54
C VAL A 136 -16.42 -18.93 3.11
N THR A 137 -15.94 -20.10 2.70
CA THR A 137 -15.55 -20.36 1.31
C THR A 137 -16.69 -19.97 0.37
N PRO A 138 -16.47 -19.02 -0.56
CA PRO A 138 -17.51 -18.62 -1.48
C PRO A 138 -17.92 -19.79 -2.39
N PRO A 139 -19.21 -19.88 -2.78
CA PRO A 139 -19.66 -20.86 -3.75
C PRO A 139 -18.84 -20.76 -5.04
N ALA A 140 -18.47 -21.92 -5.61
CA ALA A 140 -17.71 -21.95 -6.85
C ALA A 140 -18.47 -21.18 -7.96
N PRO A 141 -17.77 -20.39 -8.79
CA PRO A 141 -18.39 -19.67 -9.91
C PRO A 141 -19.19 -20.61 -10.83
N PRO A 142 -20.28 -20.14 -11.46
CA PRO A 142 -21.07 -20.94 -12.39
C PRO A 142 -20.17 -21.54 -13.49
N GLY A 143 -20.08 -22.87 -13.55
CA GLY A 143 -19.20 -23.61 -14.48
C GLY A 143 -17.99 -24.28 -13.84
N GLN A 144 -17.72 -24.06 -12.54
CA GLN A 144 -16.68 -24.75 -11.75
C GLN A 144 -17.28 -25.67 -10.67
N ALA A 145 -18.43 -26.30 -10.96
CA ALA A 145 -19.00 -27.29 -10.06
C ALA A 145 -17.96 -28.40 -9.81
N THR A 146 -17.67 -28.60 -8.52
CA THR A 146 -16.76 -29.59 -7.95
C THR A 146 -16.77 -30.90 -8.73
N VAL A 147 -15.62 -31.30 -9.29
CA VAL A 147 -15.38 -32.71 -9.59
C VAL A 147 -15.60 -33.44 -8.25
N PRO A 148 -16.57 -34.37 -8.15
CA PRO A 148 -16.75 -35.14 -6.93
C PRO A 148 -15.42 -35.80 -6.56
N PRO A 149 -15.06 -35.90 -5.28
CA PRO A 149 -13.94 -36.76 -4.89
C PRO A 149 -14.17 -38.15 -5.53
N PRO A 150 -13.13 -38.82 -6.06
CA PRO A 150 -13.27 -40.17 -6.58
C PRO A 150 -13.99 -41.01 -5.52
N PRO A 151 -15.01 -41.81 -5.90
CA PRO A 151 -15.67 -42.67 -4.92
C PRO A 151 -14.60 -43.50 -4.22
N ASP A 152 -14.61 -43.49 -2.89
CA ASP A 152 -13.72 -44.31 -2.10
C ASP A 152 -13.76 -45.73 -2.67
N GLY A 153 -12.63 -46.17 -3.23
CA GLY A 153 -12.47 -47.54 -3.67
C GLY A 153 -12.79 -48.47 -2.50
N PRO A 154 -13.33 -49.67 -2.76
CA PRO A 154 -13.87 -50.53 -1.72
C PRO A 154 -12.84 -50.72 -0.60
N ALA A 155 -13.29 -50.49 0.64
CA ALA A 155 -12.54 -50.80 1.84
C ALA A 155 -12.04 -52.24 1.74
N THR A 156 -10.74 -52.42 1.49
CA THR A 156 -10.10 -53.72 1.62
C THR A 156 -10.00 -54.01 3.10
N LEU A 157 -11.05 -54.65 3.65
CA LEU A 157 -10.95 -55.45 4.86
C LEU A 157 -10.09 -56.67 4.50
N GLY A 158 -8.89 -56.71 5.05
CA GLY A 158 -7.96 -57.84 5.04
C GLY A 158 -7.17 -57.86 6.33
#